data_AF-A0AAN7WEF9-F1
#
_entry.id   AF-A0AAN7WEF9-F1
#
_cell.length_a   1.000
_cell.length_b   1.000
_cell.length_c   1.000
_cell.angle_alpha   90.00
_cell.angle_beta   90.00
_cell.angle_gamma   90.00
#
_symmetry.space_group_name_H-M   'P 1'
#
loop_
_entity.id
_entity.type
_entity.pdbx_description
1 polymer ?
#
loop_
_entity_poly.entity_id
_entity_poly.type
_entity_poly.pdbx_seq_one_letter_code
_entity_poly.pdbx_strand_id
1 'polypeptide(L)' 'MGKCKFNEAWRDKQAFCHWLKPVDNNVFEAFCTVCKKKNSAWYVKGVKALESHAKSSKHINSIKREESNSFHRRSVSTC' A
#
# COMPACT_ATOMS: atom_id res chain seq x y z
N MET A 1 -15.12 9.69 -18.57
CA MET A 1 -14.10 9.82 -17.50
C MET A 1 -13.02 8.79 -17.75
N GLY A 2 -11.77 9.24 -17.91
CA GLY A 2 -10.63 8.40 -18.29
C GLY A 2 -10.24 7.44 -17.17
N LYS A 3 -9.96 6.22 -17.59
CA LYS A 3 -9.61 5.05 -16.80
C LYS A 3 -8.08 5.10 -16.54
N CYS A 4 -7.64 5.46 -15.32
CA CYS A 4 -6.22 5.70 -15.02
C CYS A 4 -5.44 4.39 -14.81
N LYS A 5 -4.47 4.10 -15.66
CA LYS A 5 -3.53 2.98 -15.46
C LYS A 5 -2.69 3.22 -14.21
N PHE A 6 -2.27 2.12 -13.56
CA PHE A 6 -1.26 2.13 -12.51
C PHE A 6 -0.02 2.85 -13.03
N ASN A 7 0.36 3.93 -12.37
CA ASN A 7 1.55 4.67 -12.74
C ASN A 7 2.70 4.20 -11.87
N GLU A 8 3.75 3.68 -12.51
CA GLU A 8 4.95 3.20 -11.81
C GLU A 8 5.62 4.30 -10.99
N ALA A 9 5.51 5.57 -11.42
CA ALA A 9 5.99 6.74 -10.69
C ALA A 9 5.35 6.93 -9.31
N TRP A 10 4.25 6.23 -9.01
CA TRP A 10 3.69 6.18 -7.65
C TRP A 10 4.61 5.42 -6.70
N ARG A 11 5.38 4.44 -7.18
CA ARG A 11 6.34 3.68 -6.38
C ARG A 11 7.59 4.49 -6.06
N ASP A 12 7.98 5.44 -6.91
CA ASP A 12 9.10 6.34 -6.62
C ASP A 12 8.81 7.30 -5.47
N LYS A 13 7.53 7.52 -5.14
CA LYS A 13 7.15 8.33 -3.99
C LYS A 13 7.34 7.54 -2.71
N GLN A 14 8.19 8.06 -1.82
CA GLN A 14 8.43 7.50 -0.49
C GLN A 14 7.13 7.28 0.31
N ALA A 15 6.10 8.10 0.08
CA ALA A 15 4.78 7.94 0.70
C ALA A 15 4.05 6.62 0.36
N PHE A 16 4.35 6.00 -0.78
CA PHE A 16 3.64 4.81 -1.27
C PHE A 16 4.54 3.59 -1.45
N CYS A 17 5.83 3.78 -1.74
CA CYS A 17 6.80 2.73 -2.05
C CYS A 17 6.76 1.53 -1.08
N HIS A 18 6.66 1.81 0.22
CA HIS A 18 6.76 0.79 1.27
C HIS A 18 5.59 -0.20 1.29
N TRP A 19 4.42 0.18 0.79
CA TRP A 19 3.21 -0.65 0.90
C TRP A 19 2.46 -0.86 -0.41
N LEU A 20 2.75 -0.07 -1.45
CA LEU A 20 2.09 -0.15 -2.73
C LEU A 20 2.84 -1.10 -3.69
N LYS A 21 2.17 -2.16 -4.15
CA LYS A 21 2.67 -3.06 -5.17
C LYS A 21 1.74 -3.09 -6.39
N PRO A 22 2.27 -3.26 -7.61
CA PRO A 22 1.43 -3.58 -8.77
C PRO A 22 0.83 -4.98 -8.61
N VAL A 23 -0.23 -5.27 -9.36
CA VAL A 23 -0.83 -6.60 -9.46
C VAL A 23 -0.48 -7.18 -10.81
N ASP A 24 0.19 -8.34 -10.82
CA ASP A 24 0.45 -9.10 -12.05
C ASP A 24 -0.88 -9.42 -12.75
N ASN A 25 -0.91 -9.26 -14.08
CA ASN A 25 -2.10 -9.34 -14.94
C ASN A 25 -3.16 -8.23 -14.80
N ASN A 26 -3.00 -7.23 -13.93
CA ASN A 26 -3.96 -6.12 -13.88
C ASN A 26 -3.32 -4.74 -13.68
N VAL A 27 -3.18 -4.00 -14.79
CA VAL A 27 -2.64 -2.63 -14.82
C VAL A 27 -3.56 -1.58 -14.21
N PHE A 28 -4.78 -1.94 -13.80
CA PHE A 28 -5.74 -1.02 -13.18
C PHE A 28 -5.92 -1.25 -11.69
N GLU A 29 -5.30 -2.30 -11.17
CA GLU A 29 -5.32 -2.62 -9.75
C GLU A 29 -3.94 -2.38 -9.14
N ALA A 30 -3.96 -2.10 -7.84
CA ALA A 30 -2.77 -2.10 -7.04
C ALA A 30 -3.06 -2.86 -5.76
N PHE A 31 -2.01 -3.44 -5.20
CA PHE A 31 -2.04 -4.20 -3.97
C PHE A 31 -1.42 -3.39 -2.85
N CYS A 32 -2.15 -3.26 -1.74
CA CYS A 32 -1.61 -2.73 -0.50
C CYS A 32 -1.12 -3.91 0.35
N THR A 33 0.18 -3.98 0.62
CA THR A 33 0.79 -5.05 1.44
C THR A 33 0.37 -4.95 2.90
N VAL A 34 0.25 -3.73 3.43
CA VAL A 34 -0.18 -3.45 4.80
C VAL A 34 -1.62 -3.89 5.04
N CYS A 35 -2.53 -3.53 4.13
CA CYS A 35 -3.93 -3.93 4.22
C CYS A 35 -4.20 -5.32 3.63
N LYS A 36 -3.20 -5.95 3.00
CA LYS A 36 -3.28 -7.21 2.24
C LYS A 36 -4.47 -7.25 1.28
N LYS A 37 -4.77 -6.13 0.63
CA LYS A 37 -5.97 -5.97 -0.20
C LYS A 37 -5.65 -5.30 -1.52
N LYS A 38 -6.25 -5.84 -2.59
CA LYS A 38 -6.30 -5.19 -3.91
C LYS A 38 -7.36 -4.10 -3.86
N ASN A 39 -7.05 -2.89 -4.30
CA ASN A 39 -8.10 -1.93 -4.63
C ASN A 39 -8.13 -1.73 -6.13
N SER A 40 -9.29 -1.31 -6.62
CA SER A 40 -9.52 -0.88 -7.99
C SER A 40 -9.95 0.60 -8.02
N ALA A 41 -10.15 1.24 -6.86
CA ALA A 41 -10.59 2.64 -6.75
C ALA A 41 -9.57 3.66 -7.30
N TRP A 42 -8.27 3.32 -7.31
CA TRP A 42 -7.22 4.15 -7.92
C TRP A 42 -7.31 4.24 -9.44
N TYR A 43 -7.97 3.30 -10.09
CA TYR A 43 -8.27 3.40 -11.50
C TYR A 43 -9.16 4.61 -11.85
N VAL A 44 -10.09 4.93 -10.95
CA VAL A 44 -11.09 5.98 -11.18
C VAL A 44 -10.60 7.34 -10.67
N LYS A 45 -9.87 7.35 -9.55
CA LYS A 45 -9.42 8.59 -8.87
C LYS A 45 -7.91 8.85 -8.96
N GLY A 46 -7.14 7.93 -9.52
CA GLY A 46 -5.68 8.02 -9.59
C GLY A 46 -5.02 8.11 -8.21
N VAL A 47 -3.99 8.95 -8.13
CA VAL A 47 -3.19 9.18 -6.92
C VAL A 47 -4.01 9.68 -5.73
N LYS A 48 -5.12 10.41 -5.96
CA LYS A 48 -5.98 10.89 -4.87
C LYS A 48 -6.60 9.75 -4.06
N ALA A 49 -6.89 8.61 -4.70
CA ALA A 49 -7.35 7.42 -3.99
C ALA A 49 -6.23 6.77 -3.16
N LEU A 50 -4.98 6.81 -3.63
CA LEU A 50 -3.82 6.36 -2.84
C LEU A 50 -3.66 7.20 -1.58
N GLU A 51 -3.70 8.52 -1.71
CA GLU A 51 -3.60 9.44 -0.58
C GLU A 51 -4.75 9.27 0.41
N SER A 52 -5.98 9.09 -0.09
CA SER A 52 -7.14 8.83 0.75
C SER A 52 -7.05 7.47 1.45
N HIS A 53 -6.51 6.44 0.77
CA HIS A 53 -6.28 5.12 1.36
C HIS A 53 -5.23 5.19 2.48
N ALA A 54 -4.11 5.89 2.26
CA ALA A 54 -3.05 6.07 3.26
C ALA A 54 -3.57 6.73 4.54
N LYS A 55 -4.52 7.67 4.41
CA LYS A 55 -5.16 8.37 5.54
C LYS A 55 -6.31 7.58 6.18
N SER A 56 -6.71 6.44 5.62
CA SER A 56 -7.82 5.65 6.16
C SER A 56 -7.45 5.02 7.50
N SER A 57 -8.38 5.07 8.46
CA SER A 57 -8.21 4.46 9.78
C SER A 57 -7.85 2.97 9.69
N LYS A 58 -8.37 2.25 8.68
CA LYS A 58 -8.03 0.84 8.43
C LYS A 58 -6.56 0.66 8.08
N HIS A 59 -6.03 1.54 7.24
CA HIS A 59 -4.62 1.51 6.84
C HIS A 59 -3.72 1.89 8.01
N ILE A 60 -4.02 3.00 8.69
CA ILE A 60 -3.26 3.47 9.87
C ILE A 60 -3.23 2.41 10.97
N ASN A 61 -4.37 1.78 11.28
CA ASN A 61 -4.42 0.70 12.27
C ASN A 61 -3.63 -0.54 11.82
N SER A 62 -3.61 -0.83 10.52
CA SER A 62 -2.81 -1.94 9.99
C SER A 62 -1.31 -1.65 10.09
N ILE A 63 -0.87 -0.42 9.77
CA ILE A 63 0.53 0.03 10.00
C ILE A 63 0.87 -0.14 11.48
N LYS A 64 0.06 0.42 12.40
CA LYS A 64 0.32 0.32 13.85
C LYS A 64 0.43 -1.12 14.34
N ARG A 65 -0.37 -2.04 13.78
CA ARG A 65 -0.31 -3.47 14.10
C ARG A 65 0.96 -4.14 13.57
N GLU A 66 1.40 -3.77 12.36
CA GLU A 66 2.66 -4.27 11.78
C GLU A 66 3.88 -3.76 12.58
N GLU A 67 3.87 -2.48 12.97
CA GLU A 67 4.91 -1.86 13.81
C GLU A 67 4.98 -2.49 15.22
N SER A 68 3.82 -2.78 15.82
CA SER A 68 3.80 -3.50 17.10
C SER A 68 4.31 -4.94 17.00
N ASN A 69 4.27 -5.54 15.80
CA ASN A 69 4.74 -6.90 15.55
C ASN A 69 6.24 -6.96 15.23
N SER A 70 6.85 -5.85 14.80
CA SER A 70 8.29 -5.78 14.51
C SER A 70 9.14 -5.67 15.78
N PHE A 71 8.59 -5.16 16.89
CA PHE A 71 9.29 -5.10 18.18
C PHE A 71 9.52 -6.50 18.80
N HIS A 72 8.71 -7.51 18.43
CA HIS A 72 8.89 -8.88 18.92
C HIS A 72 9.85 -9.73 18.08
N ARG A 73 10.39 -9.21 16.97
CA ARG A 73 11.34 -9.91 16.08
C ARG A 73 12.80 -9.44 16.21
N ARG A 74 13.14 -8.62 17.20
CA ARG A 74 14.54 -8.26 17.52
C ARG A 74 15.13 -9.05 18.70
N SER A 75 14.47 -10.13 19.13
CA SER A 75 14.95 -10.96 20.23
C SER A 75 15.14 -12.42 19.84
N VAL A 76 15.69 -12.73 18.67
CA VAL A 76 16.38 -14.02 18.49
C VAL A 76 17.47 -13.89 17.42
N SER A 77 18.68 -13.51 17.85
CA SER A 77 19.92 -14.13 17.35
C SER A 77 21.08 -13.69 18.25
N THR A 78 21.05 -14.15 19.49
CA THR A 78 22.28 -14.39 20.25
C THR A 78 22.46 -15.90 20.24
N CYS A 79 23.50 -16.35 19.54
CA CYS A 79 24.32 -17.55 19.73
C CYS A 79 25.28 -17.60 18.55
#